data_AF-A0A2C9LSX7-F1
#
_entry.id   AF-A0A2C9LSX7-F1
#
_cell.length_a   1.000
_cell.length_b   1.000
_cell.length_c   1.000
_cell.angle_alpha   90.00
_cell.angle_beta   90.00
_cell.angle_gamma   90.00
#
_symmetry.space_group_name_H-M   'P 1'
#
loop_
_entity.id
_entity.type
_entity.pdbx_description
1 polymer ?
#
loop_
_entity_poly.entity_id
_entity_poly.type
_entity_poly.pdbx_seq_one_letter_code
_entity_poly.pdbx_strand_id
1 'polypeptide(L)'
;MNSINIRDIHMKSTGRNSNRSKLRSVPQSRRRRNSVQDYSPQSRRRRNTVQDYYVDVVAIIDYKRYSKFLAQANYNNFTAMQTILEYYAFVFSGVDMLYQGIRHPEYTIHILLSKVYVLQ
;
A
#
# COMPACT_ATOMS: atom_id res chain seq x y z
N MET A 1 15.74 15.47 -19.83
CA MET A 1 15.23 16.61 -19.03
C MET A 1 14.32 17.42 -19.92
N ASN A 2 13.08 17.69 -19.48
CA ASN A 2 12.30 18.89 -19.78
C ASN A 2 10.94 18.77 -19.09
N SER A 3 10.87 19.33 -17.88
CA SER A 3 9.64 19.54 -17.12
C SER A 3 8.94 20.80 -17.60
N ILE A 4 7.63 20.71 -17.89
CA ILE A 4 6.79 21.86 -18.19
C ILE A 4 6.21 22.37 -16.87
N ASN A 5 6.54 23.62 -16.52
CA ASN A 5 6.11 24.29 -15.29
C ASN A 5 4.99 25.27 -15.64
N ILE A 6 3.77 25.01 -15.19
CA ILE A 6 2.60 25.89 -15.40
C ILE A 6 2.35 26.64 -14.09
N ARG A 7 3.05 27.75 -13.93
CA ARG A 7 2.68 28.83 -13.02
C ARG A 7 2.95 30.12 -13.77
N ASP A 8 1.89 30.75 -14.26
CA ASP A 8 1.75 32.20 -14.42
C ASP A 8 0.56 32.50 -15.33
N ILE A 9 -0.63 32.60 -14.73
CA ILE A 9 -1.71 33.39 -15.32
C ILE A 9 -2.26 34.26 -14.20
N HIS A 10 -1.60 35.40 -13.99
CA HIS A 10 -2.11 36.53 -13.25
C HIS A 10 -2.79 37.47 -14.26
N MET A 11 -4.12 37.59 -14.22
CA MET A 11 -4.84 38.69 -14.89
C MET A 11 -5.51 39.57 -13.83
N LYS A 12 -5.03 40.81 -13.75
CA LYS A 12 -5.75 41.95 -13.15
C LYS A 12 -6.53 42.67 -14.24
N SER A 13 -7.78 43.01 -13.98
CA SER A 13 -8.45 44.23 -14.45
C SER A 13 -9.89 44.27 -13.90
N THR A 14 -10.18 45.04 -12.85
CA THR A 14 -10.81 46.38 -12.86
C THR A 14 -12.22 46.46 -13.47
N GLY A 15 -13.20 46.79 -12.61
CA GLY A 15 -14.54 47.28 -12.97
C GLY A 15 -15.25 47.92 -11.77
N ARG A 16 -15.19 49.25 -11.68
CA ARG A 16 -15.97 50.11 -10.76
C ARG A 16 -17.43 50.20 -11.24
N ASN A 17 -18.40 50.24 -10.33
CA ASN A 17 -19.25 51.43 -10.13
C ASN A 17 -20.28 51.26 -9.01
N SER A 18 -20.56 52.41 -8.38
CA SER A 18 -21.34 52.66 -7.17
C SER A 18 -22.85 52.69 -7.42
N ASN A 19 -23.66 52.53 -6.37
CA ASN A 19 -24.43 53.66 -5.83
C ASN A 19 -25.12 53.37 -4.49
N ARG A 20 -25.15 54.47 -3.74
CA ARG A 20 -25.55 54.72 -2.35
C ARG A 20 -27.07 54.78 -2.20
N SER A 21 -27.62 54.21 -1.13
CA SER A 21 -28.80 54.79 -0.48
C SER A 21 -28.72 54.60 1.04
N LYS A 22 -29.13 55.69 1.71
CA LYS A 22 -29.05 56.02 3.13
C LYS A 22 -30.41 55.66 3.75
N LEU A 23 -30.46 55.10 4.96
CA LEU A 23 -31.21 55.62 6.12
C LEU A 23 -31.60 54.56 7.17
N ARG A 24 -31.60 55.05 8.42
CA ARG A 24 -32.30 54.62 9.64
C ARG A 24 -31.62 53.65 10.61
N SER A 25 -31.17 54.29 11.70
CA SER A 25 -30.86 53.80 13.03
C SER A 25 -32.03 53.11 13.73
N VAL A 26 -31.76 51.94 14.34
CA VAL A 26 -32.46 51.43 15.54
C VAL A 26 -31.42 50.70 16.41
N PRO A 27 -31.15 51.11 17.66
CA PRO A 27 -30.36 50.30 18.58
C PRO A 27 -31.29 49.35 19.32
N GLN A 28 -31.40 48.10 18.86
CA GLN A 28 -32.02 47.04 19.65
C GLN A 28 -30.94 46.13 20.24
N SER A 29 -30.62 46.46 21.49
CA SER A 29 -30.17 45.50 22.48
C SER A 29 -30.98 44.21 22.37
N ARG A 30 -30.31 43.12 22.00
CA ARG A 30 -30.64 41.77 22.48
C ARG A 30 -29.42 40.87 22.35
N ARG A 31 -28.76 40.67 23.50
CA ARG A 31 -27.96 39.48 23.80
C ARG A 31 -28.63 38.24 23.21
N ARG A 32 -28.07 37.66 22.15
CA ARG A 32 -28.23 36.24 21.87
C ARG A 32 -26.85 35.66 21.58
N ARG A 33 -26.51 34.72 22.46
CA ARG A 33 -25.31 33.91 22.55
C ARG A 33 -24.72 33.61 21.17
N ASN A 34 -23.45 33.96 21.00
CA ASN A 34 -22.57 33.23 20.10
C ASN A 34 -22.53 31.78 20.63
N SER A 35 -23.40 30.91 20.11
CA SER A 35 -23.09 29.48 20.11
C SER A 35 -21.98 29.32 19.08
N VAL A 36 -20.74 29.51 19.53
CA VAL A 36 -19.59 28.91 18.87
C VAL A 36 -19.95 27.44 18.82
N GLN A 37 -20.34 26.96 17.64
CA GLN A 37 -20.29 25.55 17.36
C GLN A 37 -18.81 25.21 17.52
N ASP A 38 -18.47 24.68 18.70
CA ASP A 38 -17.26 23.93 18.91
C ASP A 38 -17.30 22.81 17.86
N TYR A 39 -16.72 23.10 16.70
CA TYR A 39 -16.12 22.11 15.84
C TYR A 39 -15.01 21.47 16.66
N SER A 40 -15.41 20.65 17.64
CA SER A 40 -14.59 19.59 18.15
C SER A 40 -14.26 18.78 16.90
N PRO A 41 -13.00 18.78 16.43
CA PRO A 41 -12.65 17.95 15.29
C PRO A 41 -12.91 16.54 15.77
N GLN A 42 -14.00 15.96 15.26
CA GLN A 42 -14.39 14.59 15.52
C GLN A 42 -13.15 13.78 15.16
N SER A 43 -12.44 13.33 16.20
CA SER A 43 -11.15 12.69 16.02
C SER A 43 -11.43 11.53 15.08
N ARG A 44 -10.92 11.61 13.86
CA ARG A 44 -11.01 10.50 12.93
C ARG A 44 -10.36 9.35 13.68
N ARG A 45 -11.19 8.41 14.15
CA ARG A 45 -10.76 7.17 14.78
C ARG A 45 -9.70 6.63 13.83
N ARG A 46 -8.42 6.68 14.22
CA ARG A 46 -7.34 6.11 13.44
C ARG A 46 -7.75 4.65 13.26
N ARG A 47 -8.13 4.27 12.04
CA ARG A 47 -8.25 2.84 11.73
C ARG A 47 -6.87 2.29 12.05
N ASN A 48 -6.80 1.34 12.96
CA ASN A 48 -5.60 0.52 13.11
C ASN A 48 -5.35 -0.05 11.72
N THR A 49 -4.33 0.47 11.05
CA THR A 49 -3.90 -0.05 9.76
C THR A 49 -3.37 -1.44 10.04
N VAL A 50 -3.97 -2.44 9.40
CA VAL A 50 -3.49 -3.83 9.46
C VAL A 50 -2.01 -3.81 9.06
N GLN A 51 -1.15 -4.38 9.90
CA GLN A 51 0.28 -4.39 9.70
C GLN A 51 0.66 -5.57 8.81
N ASP A 52 1.38 -5.31 7.71
CA ASP A 52 1.89 -6.39 6.86
C ASP A 52 3.28 -6.83 7.33
N TYR A 53 3.48 -8.14 7.43
CA TYR A 53 4.75 -8.79 7.72
C TYR A 53 5.16 -9.64 6.52
N TYR A 54 6.42 -9.50 6.11
CA TYR A 54 7.01 -10.27 5.02
C TYR A 54 8.06 -11.23 5.57
N VAL A 55 7.96 -12.50 5.20
CA VAL A 55 8.91 -13.54 5.56
C VAL A 55 9.65 -13.97 4.31
N ASP A 56 10.92 -13.59 4.21
CA ASP A 56 11.82 -14.05 3.17
C ASP A 56 12.31 -15.47 3.45
N VAL A 57 12.09 -16.36 2.50
CA VAL A 57 12.46 -17.77 2.58
C VAL A 57 13.52 -18.09 1.55
N VAL A 58 14.55 -18.80 2.01
CA VAL A 58 15.61 -19.34 1.16
C VAL A 58 15.52 -20.86 1.20
N ALA A 59 15.36 -21.49 0.03
CA ALA A 59 15.38 -22.93 -0.10
C ALA A 59 16.81 -23.42 -0.39
N ILE A 60 17.32 -24.36 0.41
CA ILE A 60 18.61 -25.01 0.19
C ILE A 60 18.37 -26.48 -0.10
N ILE A 61 18.90 -26.96 -1.21
CA ILE A 61 18.65 -28.29 -1.74
C ILE A 61 19.97 -29.04 -1.74
N ASP A 62 20.01 -30.16 -1.03
CA ASP A 62 21.20 -31.00 -0.96
C ASP A 62 21.39 -31.84 -2.24
N TYR A 63 22.60 -32.38 -2.39
CA TYR A 63 22.94 -33.25 -3.51
C TYR A 63 22.04 -34.49 -3.60
N LYS A 64 21.63 -35.03 -2.45
CA LYS A 64 20.76 -36.21 -2.39
C LYS A 64 19.37 -35.92 -2.96
N ARG A 65 18.81 -34.73 -2.74
CA ARG A 65 17.55 -34.32 -3.35
C ARG A 65 17.73 -33.94 -4.80
N TYR A 66 18.79 -33.20 -5.12
CA TYR A 66 19.15 -32.85 -6.50
C TYR A 66 19.27 -34.09 -7.39
N SER A 67 20.00 -35.12 -6.95
CA SER A 67 20.20 -36.36 -7.72
C SER A 67 18.89 -37.09 -8.05
N LYS A 68 17.86 -36.96 -7.21
CA LYS A 68 16.52 -37.49 -7.53
C LYS A 68 15.85 -36.74 -8.66
N PHE A 69 15.89 -35.41 -8.63
CA PHE A 69 15.38 -34.59 -9.74
C PHE A 69 16.16 -34.84 -11.02
N LEU A 70 17.47 -35.02 -10.92
CA LEU A 70 18.33 -35.35 -12.05
C LEU A 70 17.98 -36.70 -12.66
N ALA A 71 17.77 -37.73 -11.84
CA ALA A 71 17.34 -39.04 -12.31
C ALA A 71 15.95 -38.99 -12.99
N GLN A 72 15.00 -38.22 -12.43
CA GLN A 72 13.67 -38.01 -13.03
C GLN A 72 13.75 -37.26 -14.36
N ALA A 73 14.73 -36.35 -14.49
CA ALA A 73 15.00 -35.59 -15.70
C ALA A 73 15.86 -36.35 -16.73
N ASN A 74 15.99 -37.67 -16.62
CA ASN A 74 16.85 -38.50 -17.49
C ASN A 74 18.29 -37.99 -17.56
N TYR A 75 18.84 -37.56 -16.41
CA TYR A 75 20.18 -37.00 -16.26
C TYR A 75 20.42 -35.71 -17.05
N ASN A 76 19.35 -35.01 -17.43
CA ASN A 76 19.43 -33.66 -18.00
C ASN A 76 19.47 -32.61 -16.87
N ASN A 77 20.64 -31.99 -16.68
CA ASN A 77 20.86 -30.96 -15.65
C ASN A 77 19.91 -29.76 -15.80
N PHE A 78 19.70 -29.27 -17.02
CA PHE A 78 18.86 -28.10 -17.27
C PHE A 78 17.40 -28.38 -16.89
N THR A 79 16.87 -29.51 -17.32
CA THR A 79 15.51 -29.94 -16.96
C THR A 79 15.39 -30.15 -15.46
N ALA A 80 16.36 -30.78 -14.80
CA ALA A 80 16.36 -30.98 -13.36
C ALA A 80 16.33 -29.66 -12.57
N MET A 81 17.13 -28.68 -12.98
CA MET A 81 17.14 -27.33 -12.39
C MET A 81 15.78 -26.65 -12.57
N GLN A 82 15.21 -26.71 -13.77
CA GLN A 82 13.90 -26.11 -14.06
C GLN A 82 12.81 -26.74 -13.18
N THR A 83 12.76 -28.07 -13.10
CA THR A 83 11.80 -28.79 -12.25
C THR A 83 11.96 -28.46 -10.78
N ILE A 84 13.19 -28.28 -10.29
CA ILE A 84 13.46 -27.83 -8.92
C ILE A 84 12.84 -26.45 -8.68
N LEU A 85 13.10 -25.48 -9.55
CA LEU A 85 12.59 -24.12 -9.39
C LEU A 85 11.07 -24.10 -9.39
N GLU A 86 10.43 -24.80 -10.34
CA GLU A 86 8.99 -24.92 -10.44
C GLU A 86 8.37 -25.57 -9.20
N TYR A 87 8.97 -26.67 -8.72
CA TYR A 87 8.50 -27.37 -7.53
C TYR A 87 8.49 -26.45 -6.30
N TYR A 88 9.59 -25.75 -6.03
CA TYR A 88 9.65 -24.88 -4.85
C TYR A 88 8.82 -23.61 -5.01
N ALA A 89 8.73 -23.03 -6.21
CA ALA A 89 7.82 -21.91 -6.48
C ALA A 89 6.36 -22.31 -6.20
N PHE A 90 5.94 -23.50 -6.62
CA PHE A 90 4.60 -24.03 -6.36
C PHE A 90 4.36 -24.26 -4.87
N VAL A 91 5.30 -24.93 -4.18
CA VAL A 91 5.19 -25.19 -2.72
C VAL A 91 5.05 -23.88 -1.95
N PHE A 92 5.92 -22.90 -2.19
CA PHE A 92 5.90 -21.65 -1.43
C PHE A 92 4.72 -20.73 -1.79
N SER A 93 4.21 -20.80 -3.01
CA SER A 93 2.93 -20.15 -3.34
C SER A 93 1.78 -20.73 -2.51
N GLY A 94 1.74 -22.06 -2.35
CA GLY A 94 0.75 -22.70 -1.48
C GLY A 94 0.90 -22.33 -0.01
N VAL A 95 2.14 -22.21 0.47
CA VAL A 95 2.43 -21.75 1.84
C VAL A 95 1.95 -20.30 2.04
N ASP A 96 2.26 -19.39 1.11
CA ASP A 96 1.78 -18.00 1.16
C ASP A 96 0.24 -17.94 1.20
N MET A 97 -0.44 -18.70 0.33
CA MET A 97 -1.91 -18.80 0.35
C MET A 97 -2.46 -19.30 1.70
N LEU A 98 -1.78 -20.25 2.34
CA LEU A 98 -2.19 -20.76 3.65
C LEU A 98 -2.08 -19.66 4.73
N TYR A 99 -0.99 -18.89 4.72
CA TYR A 99 -0.81 -17.78 5.68
C TYR A 99 -1.77 -16.62 5.41
N GLN A 100 -2.07 -16.31 4.14
CA GLN A 100 -3.09 -15.32 3.80
C GLN A 100 -4.51 -15.77 4.21
N GLY A 101 -4.75 -17.08 4.31
CA GLY A 101 -6.01 -17.63 4.81
C GLY A 101 -6.22 -17.41 6.32
N ILE A 102 -5.14 -17.18 7.09
CA ILE A 102 -5.22 -16.93 8.54
C ILE A 102 -5.58 -15.46 8.76
N ARG A 103 -6.84 -15.21 9.13
CA ARG A 103 -7.35 -13.86 9.38
C ARG A 103 -7.00 -13.40 10.80
N HIS A 104 -6.02 -12.50 10.92
CA HIS A 104 -5.77 -11.76 12.16
C HIS A 104 -6.26 -10.32 12.01
N PRO A 105 -6.93 -9.73 13.02
CA PRO A 105 -7.48 -8.37 12.91
C PRO A 105 -6.41 -7.27 12.82
N GLU A 106 -5.18 -7.57 13.24
CA GLU A 106 -4.12 -6.56 13.38
C GLU A 106 -3.00 -6.72 12.37
N TYR A 107 -2.88 -7.89 11.71
CA TYR A 107 -1.79 -8.12 10.78
C TYR A 107 -2.09 -9.13 9.67
N THR A 108 -1.32 -9.03 8.60
CA THR A 108 -1.25 -9.99 7.49
C THR A 108 0.17 -10.52 7.39
N ILE A 109 0.32 -11.80 7.03
CA ILE A 109 1.64 -12.41 6.79
C ILE A 109 1.74 -12.79 5.31
N HIS A 110 2.85 -12.41 4.69
CA HIS A 110 3.22 -12.77 3.33
C HIS A 110 4.49 -13.61 3.33
N ILE A 111 4.47 -14.73 2.60
CA ILE A 111 5.62 -15.62 2.48
C ILE A 111 6.24 -15.46 1.09
N LEU A 112 7.52 -15.12 1.05
CA LEU A 112 8.24 -14.86 -0.20
C LEU A 112 9.38 -15.85 -0.37
N LEU A 113 9.38 -16.62 -1.47
CA LEU A 113 10.55 -17.41 -1.85
C LEU A 113 11.56 -16.48 -2.54
N SER A 114 12.60 -16.08 -1.83
CA SER A 114 13.56 -15.07 -2.30
C SER A 114 14.71 -15.71 -3.08
N LYS A 115 15.12 -16.94 -2.72
CA LYS A 115 16.21 -17.66 -3.40
C LYS A 115 16.15 -19.17 -3.26
N VAL A 116 16.66 -19.87 -4.26
CA VAL A 116 16.89 -21.31 -4.25
C VAL A 116 18.37 -21.58 -4.48
N TYR A 117 19.01 -22.34 -3.60
CA TYR A 117 20.37 -22.83 -3.74
C TYR A 117 20.37 -24.35 -3.92
N VAL A 118 21.05 -24.82 -4.95
CA VAL A 118 21.27 -26.25 -5.18
C VAL A 118 22.73 -26.58 -4.93
N LEU A 119 22.96 -27.52 -4.01
CA LEU A 119 24.25 -28.12 -3.76
C LEU A 119 24.40 -29.30 -4.71
N GLN A 120 25.12 -29.08 -5.81
CA GLN A 120 25.36 -30.04 -6.89
C GLN A 120 26.80 -30.54 -6.91
#